data_AF-A0A7S2RJK9-F1
#
_entry.id   AF-A0A7S2RJK9-F1
#
_cell.length_a   1.000
_cell.length_b   1.000
_cell.length_c   1.000
_cell.angle_alpha   90.00
_cell.angle_beta   90.00
_cell.angle_gamma   90.00
#
_symmetry.space_group_name_H-M   'P 1'
#
loop_
_entity.id
_entity.type
_entity.pdbx_description
1 polymer ?
#
loop_
_entity_poly.entity_id
_entity_poly.type
_entity_poly.pdbx_seq_one_letter_code
_entity_poly.pdbx_strand_id
1 'polypeptide(L)'
;LIVRLVAHIVSRPIREEAREAQASGSGGASTRSGTTGSGGAVLIFLPGFAEINELFRRLCRDPTTGDRSKAQLLPLHSSMQSHEQRRVFRRPPEGVRKIVIATNIAETSITIDDVTHVIDLGHVKEIR
;
A
#
# COMPACT_ATOMS: atom_id res chain seq x y z
N LEU A 1 -5.76 5.16 15.35
CA LEU A 1 -5.80 6.18 14.26
C LEU A 1 -5.42 5.57 12.92
N ILE A 2 -4.21 4.99 12.75
CA ILE A 2 -3.80 4.41 11.45
C ILE A 2 -4.75 3.34 10.89
N VAL A 3 -5.20 2.36 11.69
CA VAL A 3 -6.11 1.31 11.19
C VAL A 3 -7.39 1.91 10.61
N ARG A 4 -7.95 2.95 11.23
CA ARG A 4 -9.13 3.66 10.73
C ARG A 4 -8.84 4.40 9.43
N LEU A 5 -7.68 5.03 9.31
CA LEU A 5 -7.26 5.69 8.07
C LEU A 5 -7.12 4.69 6.92
N VAL A 6 -6.44 3.56 7.16
CA VAL A 6 -6.26 2.52 6.14
C VAL A 6 -7.61 1.89 5.77
N ALA A 7 -8.47 1.59 6.76
CA ALA A 7 -9.82 1.08 6.50
C ALA A 7 -10.67 2.08 5.70
N HIS A 8 -10.53 3.38 5.96
CA HIS A 8 -11.18 4.42 5.19
C HIS A 8 -10.72 4.41 3.72
N ILE A 9 -9.40 4.35 3.48
CA ILE A 9 -8.84 4.25 2.11
C ILE A 9 -9.34 2.97 1.41
N VAL A 10 -9.35 1.81 2.09
CA VAL A 10 -9.86 0.54 1.52
C VAL A 10 -11.35 0.63 1.18
N SER A 11 -12.13 1.38 1.96
CA SER A 11 -13.57 1.53 1.74
C SER A 11 -13.93 2.51 0.63
N ARG A 12 -12.97 3.31 0.12
CA ARG A 12 -13.25 4.23 -0.98
C ARG A 12 -13.35 3.46 -2.30
N PRO A 13 -14.41 3.67 -3.08
CA PRO A 13 -14.54 3.02 -4.38
C PRO A 13 -13.44 3.50 -5.32
N ILE A 14 -12.67 2.55 -5.83
CA ILE A 14 -11.56 2.73 -6.78
C ILE A 14 -11.91 3.63 -7.98
N ARG A 15 -13.18 3.62 -8.41
CA ARG A 15 -13.66 4.38 -9.57
C ARG A 15 -13.70 5.89 -9.37
N GLU A 16 -13.70 6.38 -8.13
CA GLU A 16 -13.75 7.81 -7.83
C GLU A 16 -12.37 8.47 -7.98
N GLU A 17 -11.30 7.79 -7.53
CA GLU A 17 -9.91 8.28 -7.61
C GLU A 17 -9.39 8.38 -9.07
N ALA A 18 -9.83 7.46 -9.94
CA ALA A 18 -9.47 7.50 -11.36
C ALA A 18 -10.03 8.75 -12.09
N ARG A 19 -11.16 9.29 -11.63
CA ARG A 19 -11.76 10.52 -12.19
C ARG A 19 -11.00 11.77 -11.74
N GLU A 20 -10.56 11.83 -10.49
CA GLU A 20 -9.78 12.96 -9.95
C GLU A 20 -8.39 13.05 -10.60
N ALA A 21 -7.73 11.91 -10.82
CA ALA A 21 -6.45 11.84 -11.53
C ALA A 21 -6.55 12.23 -13.01
N GLN A 22 -7.71 12.03 -13.65
CA GLN A 22 -7.97 12.46 -15.03
C GLN A 22 -8.38 13.93 -15.15
N ALA A 23 -8.94 14.52 -14.09
CA ALA A 23 -9.35 15.94 -14.07
C ALA A 23 -8.18 16.93 -13.91
N SER A 24 -6.99 16.44 -13.54
CA SER A 24 -5.79 17.25 -13.28
C SER A 24 -4.74 17.23 -14.42
N GLY A 25 -4.98 16.48 -15.50
CA GLY A 25 -4.03 16.34 -16.62
C GLY A 25 -4.58 16.83 -17.95
N SER A 26 -4.16 18.03 -18.39
CA SER A 26 -4.31 18.46 -19.78
C SER A 26 -3.07 18.04 -20.59
N GLY A 27 -3.29 17.33 -21.69
CA GLY A 27 -2.32 17.19 -22.79
C GLY A 27 -1.64 15.84 -22.96
N GLY A 28 -1.81 15.25 -24.16
CA GLY A 28 -0.85 14.31 -24.74
C GLY A 28 -1.37 12.90 -25.01
N ALA A 29 -1.88 12.68 -26.21
CA ALA A 29 -2.14 11.36 -26.75
C ALA A 29 -0.83 10.56 -26.88
N SER A 30 -0.71 9.46 -26.13
CA SER A 30 0.15 8.34 -26.49
C SER A 30 -0.43 7.05 -25.92
N THR A 31 -0.84 6.17 -26.82
CA THR A 31 -1.40 4.84 -26.62
C THR A 31 -0.70 4.07 -25.50
N ARG A 32 -1.35 3.95 -24.33
CA ARG A 32 -1.07 2.88 -23.37
C ARG A 32 -2.36 2.10 -23.18
N SER A 33 -2.29 0.84 -23.59
CA SER A 33 -3.28 -0.21 -23.37
C SER A 33 -3.97 -0.04 -22.02
N GLY A 34 -5.30 0.07 -22.02
CA GLY A 34 -6.09 0.31 -20.81
C GLY A 34 -5.86 -0.78 -19.77
N THR A 35 -5.32 -0.43 -18.61
CA THR A 35 -5.35 -1.30 -17.43
C THR A 35 -6.48 -0.85 -16.52
N THR A 36 -7.65 -1.41 -16.74
CA THR A 36 -8.79 -1.33 -15.84
C THR A 36 -8.41 -1.91 -14.46
N GLY A 37 -8.45 -1.08 -13.41
CA GLY A 37 -9.08 -1.50 -12.16
C GLY A 37 -8.24 -1.95 -10.97
N SER A 38 -6.90 -1.86 -10.94
CA SER A 38 -6.19 -1.97 -9.66
C SER A 38 -6.19 -0.60 -9.00
N GLY A 39 -7.06 -0.36 -8.02
CA GLY A 39 -7.30 1.01 -7.56
C GLY A 39 -6.17 1.73 -6.83
N GLY A 40 -4.92 1.28 -6.96
CA GLY A 40 -3.76 1.77 -6.23
C GLY A 40 -3.24 0.80 -5.16
N ALA A 41 -2.24 1.20 -4.40
CA ALA A 41 -1.73 0.46 -3.25
C ALA A 41 -1.38 1.45 -2.15
N VAL A 42 -1.52 0.99 -0.91
CA VAL A 42 -1.10 1.74 0.28
C VAL A 42 0.26 1.22 0.70
N LEU A 43 1.26 2.09 0.76
CA LEU A 43 2.58 1.80 1.31
C LEU A 43 2.68 2.48 2.67
N ILE A 44 2.98 1.71 3.71
CA ILE A 44 3.10 2.17 5.09
C ILE A 44 4.53 1.96 5.56
N PHE A 45 5.21 3.04 5.94
CA PHE A 45 6.56 2.98 6.49
C PHE A 45 6.55 2.93 8.01
N LEU A 46 7.33 2.00 8.54
CA LEU A 46 7.51 1.75 9.97
C LEU A 46 9.00 1.60 10.31
N PRO A 47 9.40 1.87 11.57
CA PRO A 47 10.81 1.90 11.95
C PRO A 47 11.46 0.52 12.02
N GLY A 48 10.68 -0.54 12.28
CA GLY A 48 11.23 -1.88 12.48
C GLY A 48 10.23 -3.01 12.30
N PHE A 49 10.76 -4.23 12.37
CA PHE A 49 9.98 -5.46 12.19
C PHE A 49 8.93 -5.67 13.30
N ALA A 50 9.22 -5.22 14.52
CA ALA A 50 8.28 -5.30 15.64
C ALA A 50 7.01 -4.48 15.35
N GLU A 51 7.18 -3.26 14.87
CA GLU A 51 6.09 -2.36 14.51
C GLU A 51 5.32 -2.89 13.29
N ILE A 52 6.02 -3.43 12.28
CA ILE A 52 5.38 -4.10 11.13
C ILE A 52 4.42 -5.19 11.63
N ASN A 53 4.89 -6.09 12.50
CA ASN A 53 4.08 -7.21 12.98
C ASN A 53 2.92 -6.74 13.87
N GLU A 54 3.11 -5.71 14.68
CA GLU A 54 2.03 -5.13 15.48
C GLU A 54 0.96 -4.51 14.59
N LEU A 55 1.33 -3.68 13.61
CA LEU A 55 0.37 -3.09 12.69
C LEU A 55 -0.32 -4.15 11.83
N PHE A 56 0.42 -5.14 11.32
CA PHE A 56 -0.14 -6.24 10.56
C PHE A 56 -1.23 -6.97 11.35
N ARG A 57 -0.97 -7.35 12.62
CA ARG A 57 -1.96 -8.00 13.49
C ARG A 57 -3.19 -7.12 13.72
N ARG A 58 -3.00 -5.83 13.90
CA ARG A 58 -4.12 -4.88 14.09
C ARG A 58 -4.98 -4.75 12.83
N LEU A 59 -4.35 -4.69 11.65
CA LEU A 59 -5.06 -4.65 10.36
C LEU A 59 -5.79 -5.97 10.07
N CYS A 60 -5.22 -7.12 10.45
CA CYS A 60 -5.92 -8.41 10.33
C CYS A 60 -7.19 -8.51 11.19
N ARG A 61 -7.25 -7.79 12.32
CA ARG A 61 -8.40 -7.80 13.23
C ARG A 61 -9.51 -6.84 12.84
N ASP A 62 -9.19 -5.85 12.00
CA ASP A 62 -10.18 -4.88 11.52
C ASP A 62 -11.09 -5.53 10.46
N PRO A 63 -12.43 -5.34 10.53
CA PRO A 63 -13.38 -5.97 9.61
C PRO A 63 -13.18 -5.61 8.14
N THR A 64 -12.54 -4.47 7.85
CA THR A 64 -12.34 -4.00 6.47
C THR A 64 -10.98 -4.42 5.96
N THR A 65 -9.91 -4.15 6.71
CA THR A 65 -8.54 -4.48 6.25
C THR A 65 -8.18 -5.96 6.46
N GLY A 66 -8.91 -6.68 7.31
CA GLY A 66 -8.77 -8.12 7.52
C GLY A 66 -9.56 -8.97 6.51
N ASP A 67 -10.52 -8.37 5.81
CA ASP A 67 -11.31 -9.04 4.78
C ASP A 67 -10.49 -9.22 3.51
N ARG A 68 -10.16 -10.48 3.19
CA ARG A 68 -9.34 -10.84 2.02
C ARG A 68 -10.01 -10.53 0.68
N SER A 69 -11.33 -10.32 0.66
CA SER A 69 -12.04 -9.87 -0.54
C SER A 69 -11.89 -8.37 -0.79
N LYS A 70 -11.40 -7.61 0.21
CA LYS A 70 -11.22 -6.15 0.14
C LYS A 70 -9.77 -5.72 0.25
N ALA A 71 -8.93 -6.46 0.99
CA ALA A 71 -7.57 -6.07 1.27
C ALA A 71 -6.58 -7.24 1.27
N GLN A 72 -5.37 -6.97 0.80
CA GLN A 72 -4.22 -7.87 0.82
C GLN A 72 -3.08 -7.22 1.59
N LEU A 73 -2.78 -7.74 2.78
CA LEU A 73 -1.72 -7.26 3.65
C LEU A 73 -0.38 -7.94 3.32
N LEU A 74 0.67 -7.16 3.09
CA LEU A 74 2.00 -7.62 2.72
C LEU A 74 3.07 -6.97 3.58
N PRO A 75 3.59 -7.65 4.63
CA PRO A 75 4.76 -7.17 5.35
C PRO A 75 5.99 -7.24 4.43
N LEU A 76 6.88 -6.27 4.57
CA LEU A 76 8.12 -6.18 3.79
C LEU A 76 9.27 -5.74 4.69
N HIS A 77 10.27 -6.61 4.82
CA HIS A 77 11.47 -6.36 5.60
C HIS A 77 12.68 -6.97 4.88
N SER A 78 13.85 -6.35 5.03
CA SER A 78 15.09 -6.76 4.34
C SER A 78 15.53 -8.18 4.69
N SER A 79 15.17 -8.69 5.86
CA SER A 79 15.48 -10.06 6.31
C SER A 79 14.53 -11.13 5.77
N MET A 80 13.46 -10.77 5.06
CA MET A 80 12.53 -11.74 4.49
C MET A 80 13.16 -12.48 3.30
N GLN A 81 12.67 -13.68 3.00
CA GLN A 81 13.20 -14.41 1.84
C GLN A 81 12.84 -13.70 0.54
N SER A 82 13.70 -13.80 -0.49
CA SER A 82 13.48 -13.09 -1.77
C SER A 82 12.15 -13.44 -2.45
N HIS A 83 11.64 -14.65 -2.23
CA HIS A 83 10.34 -15.05 -2.77
C HIS A 83 9.18 -14.32 -2.07
N GLU A 84 9.29 -14.03 -0.77
CA GLU A 84 8.30 -13.29 0.00
C GLU A 84 8.34 -11.81 -0.33
N GLN A 85 9.54 -11.22 -0.43
CA GLN A 85 9.73 -9.82 -0.83
C GLN A 85 9.10 -9.56 -2.20
N ARG A 86 9.27 -10.49 -3.15
CA ARG A 86 8.70 -10.35 -4.51
C ARG A 86 7.18 -10.31 -4.57
N ARG A 87 6.46 -10.67 -3.50
CA ARG A 87 4.99 -10.61 -3.46
C ARG A 87 4.47 -9.18 -3.57
N VAL A 88 5.25 -8.18 -3.15
CA VAL A 88 4.82 -6.76 -3.19
C VAL A 88 4.72 -6.21 -4.62
N PHE A 89 5.44 -6.80 -5.58
CA PHE A 89 5.38 -6.44 -6.99
C PHE A 89 4.23 -7.11 -7.76
N ARG A 90 3.52 -8.07 -7.13
CA ARG A 90 2.35 -8.69 -7.76
C ARG A 90 1.15 -7.76 -7.59
N ARG A 91 0.37 -7.61 -8.66
CA ARG A 91 -0.90 -6.90 -8.59
C ARG A 91 -1.91 -7.71 -7.77
N PRO A 92 -2.73 -7.05 -6.93
CA PRO A 92 -3.80 -7.74 -6.21
C PRO A 92 -4.93 -8.15 -7.17
N PRO A 93 -5.83 -9.07 -6.76
CA PRO A 93 -7.07 -9.34 -7.48
C PRO A 93 -7.93 -8.08 -7.67
N GLU A 94 -8.83 -8.12 -8.65
CA GLU A 94 -9.78 -7.01 -8.88
C GLU A 94 -10.65 -6.77 -7.64
N GLY A 95 -10.86 -5.50 -7.29
CA GLY A 95 -11.60 -5.10 -6.09
C GLY A 95 -10.81 -5.22 -4.78
N VAL A 96 -9.60 -5.79 -4.79
CA VAL A 96 -8.75 -5.94 -3.60
C VAL A 96 -7.72 -4.82 -3.54
N ARG A 97 -7.62 -4.17 -2.38
CA ARG A 97 -6.59 -3.19 -2.04
C ARG A 97 -5.31 -3.87 -1.60
N LYS A 98 -4.19 -3.59 -2.28
CA LYS A 98 -2.86 -3.96 -1.76
C LYS A 98 -2.42 -2.98 -0.68
N ILE A 99 -1.96 -3.52 0.45
CA ILE A 99 -1.39 -2.76 1.57
C ILE A 99 -0.02 -3.36 1.89
N VAL A 100 1.03 -2.60 1.62
CA VAL A 100 2.42 -2.96 1.91
C VAL A 100 2.86 -2.27 3.18
N ILE A 101 3.40 -3.04 4.13
CA ILE A 101 3.86 -2.55 5.43
C ILE A 101 5.35 -2.78 5.49
N ALA A 102 6.14 -1.73 5.30
CA ALA A 102 7.58 -1.80 5.05
C ALA A 102 8.38 -1.01 6.09
N THR A 103 9.67 -1.33 6.21
CA THR A 103 10.63 -0.42 6.86
C THR A 103 11.20 0.59 5.86
N ASN A 104 11.75 1.70 6.38
CA ASN A 104 12.48 2.68 5.56
C ASN A 104 13.72 2.08 4.86
N ILE A 105 14.12 0.84 5.16
CA ILE A 105 15.11 0.13 4.33
C ILE A 105 14.59 -0.05 2.89
N ALA A 106 13.27 0.00 2.68
CA ALA A 106 12.64 0.04 1.35
C ALA A 106 12.69 1.43 0.65
N GLU A 107 13.16 2.48 1.33
CA GLU A 107 13.34 3.83 0.76
C GLU A 107 14.46 3.84 -0.29
N THR A 108 15.46 2.97 -0.14
CA THR A 108 16.45 2.69 -1.18
C THR A 108 15.96 1.56 -2.10
N SER A 109 15.37 1.95 -3.23
CA SER A 109 15.13 1.13 -4.44
C SER A 109 14.02 0.07 -4.40
N ILE A 110 12.87 0.34 -3.78
CA ILE A 110 11.64 -0.43 -4.04
C ILE A 110 10.64 0.43 -4.83
N THR A 111 10.55 0.17 -6.13
CA THR A 111 9.53 0.77 -7.00
C THR A 111 8.34 -0.18 -7.11
N ILE A 112 7.29 0.08 -6.33
CA ILE A 112 5.99 -0.59 -6.48
C ILE A 112 5.12 0.31 -7.35
N ASP A 113 4.85 -0.13 -8.58
CA ASP A 113 4.28 0.66 -9.68
C ASP A 113 2.84 1.13 -9.44
N ASP A 114 2.10 0.42 -8.60
CA ASP A 114 0.70 0.68 -8.30
C ASP A 114 0.47 1.42 -6.99
N VAL A 115 1.50 1.93 -6.28
CA VAL A 115 1.31 2.73 -5.05
C VAL A 115 0.66 4.07 -5.37
N THR A 116 -0.45 4.37 -4.68
CA THR A 116 -1.17 5.65 -4.77
C THR A 116 -1.22 6.39 -3.45
N HIS A 117 -0.98 5.69 -2.34
CA HIS A 117 -0.99 6.27 -0.99
C HIS A 117 0.27 5.87 -0.26
N VAL A 118 0.96 6.85 0.32
CA VAL A 118 2.12 6.62 1.19
C VAL A 118 1.78 7.16 2.58
N ILE A 119 1.95 6.32 3.60
CA ILE A 119 1.76 6.68 5.01
C ILE A 119 3.11 6.47 5.69
N ASP A 120 3.79 7.55 6.02
CA ASP A 120 5.02 7.49 6.79
C ASP A 120 4.72 7.67 8.29
N LEU A 121 4.99 6.64 9.08
CA LEU A 121 4.90 6.69 10.54
C LEU A 121 6.28 6.80 11.20
N GLY A 122 7.30 7.23 10.45
CA GLY A 122 8.70 7.30 10.84
C GLY A 122 8.91 7.71 12.29
N HIS A 123 9.89 7.08 12.94
CA HIS A 123 10.36 7.53 14.24
C HIS A 123 11.24 8.77 14.08
N VAL A 124 10.97 9.79 14.91
CA VAL A 124 11.93 10.85 15.23
C VAL A 124 13.07 10.18 16.01
N LYS A 125 14.28 10.21 15.45
CA LYS A 125 15.49 9.86 16.18
C LYS A 125 15.75 10.97 17.20
N GLU A 126 15.42 10.73 18.47
CA GLU A 126 15.94 11.58 19.55
C GLU A 126 17.45 11.30 19.66
N ILE A 127 18.25 12.26 19.18
CA ILE A 127 19.69 12.26 19.39
C ILE A 127 19.89 12.74 20.84
N ARG A 128 20.22 11.82 21.74
CA ARG A 128 20.87 12.18 23.01
C ARG A 128 22.37 12.23 22.80
#